data_AF-A0A920AEV0-F1
#
_entry.id   AF-A0A920AEV0-F1
#
_cell.length_a   1.000
_cell.length_b   1.000
_cell.length_c   1.000
_cell.angle_alpha   90.00
_cell.angle_beta   90.00
_cell.angle_gamma   90.00
#
_symmetry.space_group_name_H-M   'P 1'
#
loop_
_entity.id
_entity.type
_entity.pdbx_description
1 polymer ?
#
loop_
_entity_poly.entity_id
_entity_poly.type
_entity_poly.pdbx_seq_one_letter_code
_entity_poly.pdbx_strand_id
1 'polypeptide(L)'
;MFKWLLYSTAFYGCLDPIASNYIEPIGDPSVDVNTDDGTCLYNNDFNCVFPLVYDGTVTGINMNILFTQDFMNSLPSFQQGSYIVATNNSNTTFGSVDVFGTDINALTIWGDDTGTPNIDGAIQNEHIYLYLVNGYNVYNINPFDSILYENNSMLIFENTAAVSSVCSNGIIVNLEGCTDPSAIITTHRLLTMITHVYMMGVLILSSMNFQMMLQ
;
A
#
# COMPACT_ATOMS: atom_id res chain seq x y z
N MET A 1 41.23 -11.64 25.85
CA MET A 1 39.84 -12.04 26.10
C MET A 1 38.97 -11.14 25.24
N PHE A 2 38.65 -11.57 24.01
CA PHE A 2 37.81 -10.79 23.10
C PHE A 2 36.36 -10.93 23.55
N LYS A 3 35.77 -9.85 24.04
CA LYS A 3 34.35 -9.78 24.38
C LYS A 3 33.63 -9.47 23.07
N TRP A 4 33.06 -10.50 22.44
CA TRP A 4 32.13 -10.32 21.34
C TRP A 4 30.93 -9.55 21.90
N LEU A 5 30.75 -8.31 21.43
CA LEU A 5 29.49 -7.60 21.60
C LEU A 5 28.49 -8.33 20.70
N LEU A 6 27.62 -9.13 21.30
CA LEU A 6 26.45 -9.66 20.60
C LEU A 6 25.58 -8.45 20.24
N TYR A 7 25.61 -8.07 18.97
CA TYR A 7 24.68 -7.09 18.44
C TYR A 7 23.30 -7.76 18.41
N SER A 8 22.43 -7.38 19.34
CA SER A 8 21.03 -7.80 19.33
C SER A 8 20.33 -7.01 18.23
N THR A 9 19.96 -7.67 17.14
CA THR A 9 19.08 -7.09 16.12
C THR A 9 17.68 -6.94 16.72
N ALA A 10 17.19 -5.70 16.77
CA ALA A 10 15.82 -5.43 17.19
C ALA A 10 14.86 -5.67 16.03
N PHE A 11 13.92 -6.60 16.21
CA PHE A 11 12.79 -6.80 15.32
C PHE A 11 11.56 -6.23 16.01
N TYR A 12 11.00 -5.20 15.39
CA TYR A 12 9.91 -4.40 15.93
C TYR A 12 8.56 -5.01 15.55
N GLY A 13 7.63 -5.00 16.50
CA GLY A 13 6.26 -5.49 16.32
C GLY A 13 5.58 -5.75 17.66
N CYS A 14 4.35 -6.27 17.64
CA CYS A 14 3.60 -6.53 18.86
C CYS A 14 4.14 -7.73 19.66
N LEU A 15 4.41 -7.52 20.95
CA LEU A 15 4.83 -8.57 21.90
C LEU A 15 3.70 -9.16 22.74
N ASP A 16 2.48 -8.63 22.64
CA ASP A 16 1.34 -9.06 23.47
C ASP A 16 0.56 -10.22 22.82
N PRO A 17 0.54 -11.44 23.41
CA PRO A 17 -0.21 -12.58 22.88
C PRO A 17 -1.73 -12.41 22.80
N ILE A 18 -2.30 -11.43 23.51
CA ILE A 18 -3.74 -11.13 23.42
C ILE A 18 -4.09 -10.16 22.30
N ALA A 19 -3.09 -9.61 21.60
CA ALA A 19 -3.29 -8.73 20.46
C ALA A 19 -3.53 -9.49 19.15
N SER A 20 -4.35 -8.94 18.27
CA SER A 20 -4.76 -9.54 16.99
C SER A 20 -3.65 -9.54 15.92
N ASN A 21 -2.59 -8.76 16.09
CA ASN A 21 -1.40 -8.74 15.24
C ASN A 21 -0.16 -9.37 15.92
N TYR A 22 -0.35 -10.14 16.97
CA TYR A 22 0.71 -10.93 17.58
C TYR A 22 1.18 -12.05 16.64
N ILE A 23 2.50 -12.18 16.48
CA ILE A 23 3.13 -13.27 15.74
C ILE A 23 3.85 -14.17 16.75
N GLU A 24 3.46 -15.45 16.83
CA GLU A 24 4.10 -16.41 17.73
C GLU A 24 5.58 -16.65 17.32
N PRO A 25 6.56 -16.46 18.23
CA PRO A 25 7.96 -16.69 17.93
C PRO A 25 8.24 -18.14 17.54
N ILE A 26 9.08 -18.34 16.52
CA ILE A 26 9.49 -19.67 16.06
C ILE A 26 10.81 -20.14 16.68
N GLY A 27 11.42 -19.31 17.55
CA GLY A 27 12.69 -19.59 18.21
C GLY A 27 13.91 -19.19 17.39
N ASP A 28 13.74 -18.36 16.36
CA ASP A 28 14.84 -17.77 15.58
C ASP A 28 14.99 -16.28 15.93
N PRO A 29 16.02 -15.91 16.70
CA PRO A 29 16.25 -14.52 17.12
C PRO A 29 16.57 -13.56 15.95
N SER A 30 16.74 -14.09 14.73
CA SER A 30 17.03 -13.34 13.52
C SER A 30 15.77 -12.92 12.75
N VAL A 31 14.58 -13.36 13.18
CA VAL A 31 13.29 -13.02 12.56
C VAL A 31 12.18 -12.80 13.60
N ASP A 32 12.32 -13.36 14.79
CA ASP A 32 11.34 -13.22 15.86
C ASP A 32 11.30 -11.77 16.38
N VAL A 33 10.09 -11.21 16.41
CA VAL A 33 9.81 -9.91 17.04
C VAL A 33 10.27 -9.97 18.50
N ASN A 34 11.16 -9.05 18.88
CA ASN A 34 11.79 -9.03 20.20
C ASN A 34 11.77 -7.64 20.86
N THR A 35 11.20 -6.65 20.16
CA THR A 35 11.09 -5.27 20.63
C THR A 35 9.67 -4.77 20.33
N ASP A 36 8.95 -4.38 21.37
CA ASP A 36 7.61 -3.79 21.20
C ASP A 36 7.72 -2.42 20.53
N ASP A 37 6.92 -2.19 19.50
CA ASP A 37 6.82 -0.93 18.77
C ASP A 37 5.56 -0.12 19.14
N GLY A 38 4.74 -0.63 20.07
CA GLY A 38 3.50 0.00 20.49
C GLY A 38 2.36 -0.15 19.49
N THR A 39 2.50 -1.00 18.47
CA THR A 39 1.48 -1.24 17.44
C THR A 39 0.58 -2.45 17.75
N CYS A 40 0.51 -2.92 19.00
CA CYS A 40 -0.39 -4.01 19.38
C CYS A 40 -1.87 -3.65 19.15
N LEU A 41 -2.57 -4.53 18.43
CA LEU A 41 -3.97 -4.35 18.08
C LEU A 41 -4.89 -5.13 19.02
N TYR A 42 -5.81 -4.47 19.71
CA TYR A 42 -6.82 -5.15 20.52
C TYR A 42 -8.19 -5.08 19.84
N ASN A 43 -9.00 -6.14 19.98
CA ASN A 43 -10.28 -6.33 19.28
C ASN A 43 -11.36 -5.25 19.53
N ASN A 44 -11.08 -4.22 20.33
CA ASN A 44 -11.99 -3.11 20.61
C ASN A 44 -11.52 -1.76 20.03
N ASP A 45 -10.39 -1.71 19.33
CA ASP A 45 -9.77 -0.45 18.90
C ASP A 45 -9.98 -0.13 17.42
N PHE A 46 -11.05 -0.61 16.79
CA PHE A 46 -11.35 -0.31 15.38
C PHE A 46 -11.36 1.21 15.13
N ASN A 47 -10.31 1.73 14.50
CA ASN A 47 -10.14 3.15 14.22
C ASN A 47 -9.99 3.44 12.71
N CYS A 48 -10.08 2.41 11.87
CA CYS A 48 -10.07 2.59 10.43
C CYS A 48 -11.31 3.31 9.93
N VAL A 49 -11.06 4.28 9.04
CA VAL A 49 -12.09 4.88 8.22
C VAL A 49 -12.19 4.07 6.93
N PHE A 50 -13.32 3.40 6.75
CA PHE A 50 -13.61 2.65 5.53
C PHE A 50 -14.26 3.59 4.52
N PRO A 51 -13.67 3.78 3.33
CA PRO A 51 -14.34 4.49 2.25
C PRO A 51 -15.65 3.79 1.90
N LEU A 52 -16.72 4.55 1.75
CA LEU A 52 -18.04 4.01 1.47
C LEU A 52 -18.11 3.51 0.02
N VAL A 53 -18.91 2.47 -0.21
CA VAL A 53 -19.32 2.10 -1.57
C VAL A 53 -20.09 3.29 -2.16
N TYR A 54 -19.87 3.58 -3.44
CA TYR A 54 -20.60 4.63 -4.13
C TYR A 54 -22.08 4.26 -4.22
N ASP A 55 -22.95 5.06 -3.59
CA ASP A 55 -24.40 4.84 -3.51
C ASP A 55 -25.17 5.56 -4.63
N GLY A 56 -24.54 6.54 -5.28
CA GLY A 56 -24.87 6.97 -6.63
C GLY A 56 -25.60 8.29 -6.79
N THR A 57 -25.12 9.04 -7.79
CA THR A 57 -25.89 9.82 -8.79
C THR A 57 -25.22 9.60 -10.15
N VAL A 58 -25.91 8.96 -11.09
CA VAL A 58 -25.37 8.75 -12.44
C VAL A 58 -25.49 10.05 -13.22
N THR A 59 -24.36 10.73 -13.36
CA THR A 59 -24.23 11.96 -14.12
C THR A 59 -23.88 11.63 -15.57
N GLY A 60 -24.30 12.44 -16.55
CA GLY A 60 -24.17 12.09 -17.97
C GLY A 60 -22.73 11.98 -18.53
N ILE A 61 -21.71 12.14 -17.68
CA ILE A 61 -20.28 12.11 -18.00
C ILE A 61 -19.53 11.24 -17.01
N ASN A 62 -18.56 10.46 -17.49
CA ASN A 62 -17.79 9.58 -16.60
C ASN A 62 -16.36 9.36 -17.09
N MET A 63 -15.50 8.90 -16.19
CA MET A 63 -14.20 8.32 -16.51
C MET A 63 -14.25 6.83 -16.18
N ASN A 64 -13.66 5.97 -17.02
CA ASN A 64 -13.60 4.54 -16.75
C ASN A 64 -12.16 4.09 -16.52
N ILE A 65 -11.94 3.26 -15.51
CA ILE A 65 -10.67 2.61 -15.23
C ILE A 65 -10.84 1.11 -15.48
N LEU A 66 -10.08 0.55 -16.41
CA LEU A 66 -10.02 -0.88 -16.67
C LEU A 66 -8.88 -1.50 -15.87
N PHE A 67 -9.19 -2.49 -15.04
CA PHE A 67 -8.23 -3.32 -14.32
C PHE A 67 -8.01 -4.62 -15.09
N THR A 68 -6.79 -4.81 -15.59
CA THR A 68 -6.41 -6.06 -16.26
C THR A 68 -6.24 -7.21 -15.27
N GLN A 69 -6.17 -8.43 -15.78
CA GLN A 69 -5.94 -9.61 -14.97
C GLN A 69 -4.61 -9.59 -14.21
N ASP A 70 -3.54 -9.07 -14.83
CA ASP A 70 -2.24 -8.97 -14.17
C ASP A 70 -2.27 -7.99 -13.00
N PHE A 71 -2.98 -6.86 -13.15
CA PHE A 71 -3.22 -5.93 -12.05
C PHE A 71 -4.05 -6.59 -10.93
N MET A 72 -5.20 -7.17 -11.26
CA MET A 72 -6.11 -7.78 -10.28
C MET A 72 -5.43 -8.92 -9.50
N ASN A 73 -4.67 -9.78 -10.17
CA ASN A 73 -3.93 -10.88 -9.55
C ASN A 73 -2.78 -10.41 -8.65
N SER A 74 -2.33 -9.16 -8.79
CA SER A 74 -1.29 -8.60 -7.95
C SER A 74 -1.80 -7.99 -6.64
N LEU A 75 -3.12 -7.81 -6.52
CA LEU A 75 -3.76 -7.33 -5.30
C LEU A 75 -3.87 -8.46 -4.25
N PRO A 76 -4.04 -8.12 -2.96
CA PRO A 76 -4.34 -9.12 -1.93
C PRO A 76 -5.58 -9.96 -2.28
N SER A 77 -5.57 -11.23 -1.90
CA SER A 77 -6.67 -12.16 -2.20
C SER A 77 -8.02 -11.63 -1.67
N PHE A 78 -9.01 -11.52 -2.56
CA PHE A 78 -10.30 -10.93 -2.22
C PHE A 78 -11.17 -11.86 -1.38
N GLN A 79 -11.81 -11.28 -0.37
CA GLN A 79 -12.91 -11.89 0.37
C GLN A 79 -14.26 -11.51 -0.25
N GLN A 80 -15.31 -12.26 0.07
CA GLN A 80 -16.66 -11.90 -0.36
C GLN A 80 -17.02 -10.48 0.16
N GLY A 81 -17.51 -9.62 -0.73
CA GLY A 81 -17.82 -8.23 -0.42
C GLY A 81 -16.63 -7.26 -0.53
N SER A 82 -15.50 -7.70 -1.08
CA SER A 82 -14.39 -6.78 -1.40
C SER A 82 -14.77 -5.86 -2.56
N TYR A 83 -14.37 -4.59 -2.47
CA TYR A 83 -14.60 -3.59 -3.51
C TYR A 83 -13.43 -2.62 -3.65
N ILE A 84 -13.27 -2.08 -4.85
CA ILE A 84 -12.41 -0.93 -5.14
C ILE A 84 -13.27 0.32 -5.19
N VAL A 85 -12.76 1.41 -4.63
CA VAL A 85 -13.44 2.72 -4.55
C VAL A 85 -12.51 3.84 -5.01
N ALA A 86 -13.06 4.79 -5.76
CA ALA A 86 -12.38 6.01 -6.20
C ALA A 86 -12.83 7.19 -5.34
N THR A 87 -11.86 7.86 -4.70
CA THR A 87 -12.12 9.02 -3.85
C THR A 87 -11.24 10.22 -4.19
N ASN A 88 -11.65 11.41 -3.76
CA ASN A 88 -10.79 12.60 -3.76
C ASN A 88 -10.03 12.80 -2.44
N ASN A 89 -9.31 13.92 -2.35
CA ASN A 89 -8.60 14.38 -1.14
C ASN A 89 -9.49 14.60 0.08
N SER A 90 -10.80 14.77 -0.10
CA SER A 90 -11.77 14.90 0.99
C SER A 90 -12.44 13.57 1.34
N ASN A 91 -11.91 12.44 0.84
CA ASN A 91 -12.48 11.10 0.99
C ASN A 91 -13.92 10.96 0.48
N THR A 92 -14.35 11.87 -0.41
CA THR A 92 -15.64 11.75 -1.09
C THR A 92 -15.50 10.72 -2.20
N THR A 93 -16.46 9.81 -2.28
CA THR A 93 -16.46 8.70 -3.24
C THR A 93 -17.23 9.07 -4.49
N PHE A 94 -16.67 8.77 -5.66
CA PHE A 94 -17.28 9.08 -6.97
C PHE A 94 -17.49 7.85 -7.86
N GLY A 95 -17.13 6.67 -7.35
CA GLY A 95 -17.28 5.41 -8.06
C GLY A 95 -16.79 4.25 -7.21
N SER A 96 -17.39 3.09 -7.38
CA SER A 96 -16.92 1.84 -6.77
C SER A 96 -17.29 0.62 -7.60
N VAL A 97 -16.57 -0.48 -7.40
CA VAL A 97 -16.84 -1.75 -8.07
C VAL A 97 -16.50 -2.95 -7.18
N ASP A 98 -17.38 -3.96 -7.15
CA ASP A 98 -17.15 -5.24 -6.48
C ASP A 98 -16.09 -6.06 -7.22
N VAL A 99 -15.13 -6.64 -6.50
CA VAL A 99 -13.97 -7.34 -7.09
C VAL A 99 -13.91 -8.83 -6.80
N PHE A 100 -14.79 -9.35 -5.93
CA PHE A 100 -14.77 -10.76 -5.58
C PHE A 100 -15.19 -11.65 -6.75
N GLY A 101 -14.34 -12.61 -7.12
CA GLY A 101 -14.61 -13.57 -8.19
C GLY A 101 -14.45 -13.02 -9.60
N THR A 102 -13.78 -11.88 -9.78
CA THR A 102 -13.51 -11.26 -11.10
C THR A 102 -12.02 -11.28 -11.42
N ASP A 103 -11.66 -11.82 -12.59
CA ASP A 103 -10.27 -11.77 -13.08
C ASP A 103 -9.95 -10.43 -13.78
N ILE A 104 -10.93 -9.80 -14.41
CA ILE A 104 -10.82 -8.49 -15.07
C ILE A 104 -12.01 -7.66 -14.59
N ASN A 105 -11.80 -6.37 -14.34
CA ASN A 105 -12.86 -5.52 -13.80
C ASN A 105 -12.76 -4.07 -14.32
N ALA A 106 -13.85 -3.32 -14.26
CA ALA A 106 -13.90 -1.93 -14.71
C ALA A 106 -14.62 -1.07 -13.67
N LEU A 107 -13.99 0.03 -13.28
CA LEU A 107 -14.52 1.03 -12.36
C LEU A 107 -14.97 2.26 -13.15
N THR A 108 -16.23 2.64 -12.99
CA THR A 108 -16.74 3.92 -13.48
C THR A 108 -16.68 4.97 -12.39
N ILE A 109 -16.11 6.13 -12.70
CA ILE A 109 -16.05 7.33 -11.87
C ILE A 109 -16.98 8.36 -12.51
N TRP A 110 -17.99 8.81 -11.78
CA TRP A 110 -18.99 9.77 -12.26
C TRP A 110 -18.50 11.19 -12.09
N GLY A 111 -18.67 12.01 -13.13
CA GLY A 111 -18.25 13.41 -13.11
C GLY A 111 -19.36 14.36 -12.71
N ASP A 112 -19.04 15.51 -12.13
CA ASP A 112 -20.05 16.49 -11.77
C ASP A 112 -20.81 17.01 -13.01
N ASP A 113 -22.14 17.18 -12.93
CA ASP A 113 -22.94 17.69 -14.04
C ASP A 113 -23.78 18.93 -13.69
N THR A 114 -24.42 19.51 -14.70
CA THR A 114 -25.29 20.69 -14.52
C THR A 114 -26.74 20.33 -14.20
N GLY A 115 -27.04 19.04 -14.09
CA GLY A 115 -28.36 18.48 -13.80
C GLY A 115 -28.76 18.63 -12.33
N THR A 116 -27.79 18.79 -11.43
CA THR A 116 -28.04 19.13 -10.03
C THR A 116 -27.29 20.42 -9.63
N PRO A 117 -27.75 21.16 -8.60
CA PRO A 117 -27.08 22.37 -8.14
C PRO A 117 -25.91 22.09 -7.18
N ASN A 118 -25.72 20.85 -6.78
CA ASN A 118 -24.68 20.43 -5.84
C ASN A 118 -23.57 19.71 -6.60
N ILE A 119 -22.33 19.76 -6.10
CA ILE A 119 -21.26 18.94 -6.66
C ILE A 119 -21.52 17.49 -6.23
N ASP A 120 -21.89 16.63 -7.17
CA ASP A 120 -22.28 15.24 -6.93
C ASP A 120 -21.47 14.20 -7.73
N GLY A 121 -20.48 14.67 -8.49
CA GLY A 121 -19.45 13.86 -9.12
C GLY A 121 -18.07 14.51 -9.06
N ALA A 122 -17.09 13.83 -9.66
CA ALA A 122 -15.73 14.32 -9.77
C ALA A 122 -15.64 15.50 -10.75
N ILE A 123 -14.87 16.53 -10.40
CA ILE A 123 -14.65 17.68 -11.30
C ILE A 123 -13.42 17.47 -12.19
N GLN A 124 -13.41 18.10 -13.36
CA GLN A 124 -12.28 17.98 -14.31
C GLN A 124 -10.94 18.30 -13.64
N ASN A 125 -9.94 17.44 -13.87
CA ASN A 125 -8.59 17.47 -13.28
C ASN A 125 -8.55 17.28 -11.75
N GLU A 126 -9.60 16.75 -11.13
CA GLU A 126 -9.57 16.36 -9.72
C GLU A 126 -8.65 15.16 -9.51
N HIS A 127 -7.86 15.19 -8.44
CA HIS A 127 -7.02 14.05 -8.06
C HIS A 127 -7.88 12.91 -7.51
N ILE A 128 -7.69 11.72 -8.08
CA ILE A 128 -8.37 10.50 -7.69
C ILE A 128 -7.40 9.53 -7.01
N TYR A 129 -7.85 8.97 -5.89
CA TYR A 129 -7.19 7.91 -5.14
C TYR A 129 -8.05 6.66 -5.17
N LEU A 130 -7.41 5.52 -5.34
CA LEU A 130 -8.05 4.22 -5.37
C LEU A 130 -7.74 3.48 -4.07
N TYR A 131 -8.79 3.03 -3.41
CA TYR A 131 -8.68 2.17 -2.24
C TYR A 131 -9.34 0.82 -2.50
N LEU A 132 -8.69 -0.26 -2.06
CA LEU A 132 -9.28 -1.59 -1.97
C LEU A 132 -9.73 -1.80 -0.52
N VAL A 133 -11.01 -2.06 -0.33
CA VAL A 133 -11.57 -2.52 0.94
C VAL A 133 -11.79 -4.03 0.85
N ASN A 134 -11.14 -4.78 1.74
CA ASN A 134 -11.15 -6.24 1.75
C ASN A 134 -11.34 -6.74 3.19
N GLY A 135 -12.60 -6.93 3.58
CA GLY A 135 -12.97 -7.21 4.96
C GLY A 135 -12.63 -6.05 5.88
N TYR A 136 -11.78 -6.29 6.89
CA TYR A 136 -11.29 -5.27 7.82
C TYR A 136 -9.99 -4.59 7.37
N ASN A 137 -9.54 -4.85 6.14
CA ASN A 137 -8.31 -4.26 5.60
C ASN A 137 -8.64 -3.19 4.55
N VAL A 138 -7.83 -2.14 4.53
CA VAL A 138 -7.92 -1.05 3.55
C VAL A 138 -6.53 -0.83 2.97
N TYR A 139 -6.44 -0.84 1.65
CA TYR A 139 -5.20 -0.64 0.92
C TYR A 139 -5.35 0.54 -0.04
N ASN A 140 -4.36 1.43 -0.09
CA ASN A 140 -4.20 2.35 -1.21
C ASN A 140 -3.50 1.59 -2.34
N ILE A 141 -4.14 1.48 -3.50
CA ILE A 141 -3.65 0.67 -4.64
C ILE A 141 -3.02 1.51 -5.76
N ASN A 142 -2.87 2.82 -5.54
CA ASN A 142 -2.15 3.73 -6.44
C ASN A 142 -1.32 4.79 -5.67
N PRO A 143 -0.56 4.41 -4.61
CA PRO A 143 0.07 5.37 -3.69
C PRO A 143 1.13 6.28 -4.35
N PHE A 144 1.63 5.91 -5.53
CA PHE A 144 2.64 6.65 -6.28
C PHE A 144 2.14 7.17 -7.63
N ASP A 145 0.89 6.87 -8.00
CA ASP A 145 0.32 7.29 -9.26
C ASP A 145 -0.62 8.48 -9.05
N SER A 146 -0.47 9.50 -9.89
CA SER A 146 -1.37 10.65 -9.91
C SER A 146 -2.45 10.44 -10.97
N ILE A 147 -3.63 9.99 -10.55
CA ILE A 147 -4.81 9.92 -11.43
C ILE A 147 -5.49 11.29 -11.40
N LEU A 148 -5.70 11.87 -12.58
CA LEU A 148 -6.52 13.06 -12.76
C LEU A 148 -7.82 12.66 -13.44
N TYR A 149 -8.94 13.12 -12.91
CA TYR A 149 -10.24 12.87 -13.51
C TYR A 149 -10.38 13.62 -14.84
N GLU A 150 -10.81 12.89 -15.88
CA GLU A 150 -11.05 13.43 -17.22
C GLU A 150 -12.40 12.95 -17.78
N ASN A 151 -13.23 13.90 -18.22
CA ASN A 151 -14.55 13.60 -18.77
C ASN A 151 -14.49 12.67 -20.00
N ASN A 152 -15.28 11.60 -19.96
CA ASN A 152 -15.40 10.56 -21.00
C ASN A 152 -14.08 9.89 -21.38
N SER A 153 -13.12 9.88 -20.44
CA SER A 153 -11.81 9.27 -20.62
C SER A 153 -11.78 7.82 -20.15
N MET A 154 -10.73 7.11 -20.57
CA MET A 154 -10.43 5.75 -20.14
C MET A 154 -8.98 5.64 -19.72
N LEU A 155 -8.75 4.99 -18.58
CA LEU A 155 -7.43 4.65 -18.07
C LEU A 155 -7.33 3.13 -17.89
N ILE A 156 -6.15 2.55 -18.15
CA ILE A 156 -5.95 1.10 -18.06
C ILE A 156 -4.80 0.82 -17.10
N PHE A 157 -5.05 -0.06 -16.13
CA PHE A 157 -4.10 -0.55 -15.17
C PHE A 157 -3.64 -1.95 -15.62
N GLU A 158 -2.52 -1.98 -16.35
CA GLU A 158 -1.98 -3.18 -17.01
C GLU A 158 -0.90 -3.89 -16.20
N ASN A 159 -0.18 -3.16 -15.35
CA ASN A 159 0.97 -3.68 -14.61
C ASN A 159 0.58 -4.07 -13.17
N THR A 160 1.50 -4.76 -12.49
CA THR A 160 1.40 -5.03 -11.05
C THR A 160 1.14 -3.74 -10.25
N ALA A 161 0.17 -3.79 -9.34
CA ALA A 161 -0.21 -2.69 -8.47
C ALA A 161 0.93 -2.33 -7.51
N ALA A 162 1.13 -1.03 -7.28
CA ALA A 162 1.79 -0.56 -6.07
C ALA A 162 0.74 -0.51 -4.96
N VAL A 163 0.98 -1.18 -3.84
CA VAL A 163 0.01 -1.28 -2.74
C VAL A 163 0.64 -0.77 -1.45
N SER A 164 -0.06 0.15 -0.79
CA SER A 164 0.26 0.58 0.57
C SER A 164 -0.89 0.21 1.49
N SER A 165 -0.59 -0.46 2.60
CA SER A 165 -1.60 -0.76 3.62
C SER A 165 -1.95 0.53 4.35
N VAL A 166 -3.24 0.84 4.45
CA VAL A 166 -3.80 1.96 5.24
C VAL A 166 -4.39 1.44 6.54
N CYS A 167 -5.01 0.26 6.47
CA CYS A 167 -5.64 -0.41 7.59
C CYS A 167 -5.34 -1.91 7.55
N SER A 168 -4.96 -2.48 8.70
CA SER A 168 -4.79 -3.92 8.88
C SER A 168 -5.65 -4.38 10.04
N ASN A 169 -6.51 -5.37 9.81
CA ASN A 169 -7.44 -5.93 10.80
C ASN A 169 -8.25 -4.87 11.56
N GLY A 170 -8.67 -3.81 10.86
CA GLY A 170 -9.51 -2.76 11.42
C GLY A 170 -8.78 -1.63 12.12
N ILE A 171 -7.45 -1.64 12.11
CA ILE A 171 -6.60 -0.62 12.74
C ILE A 171 -5.73 0.09 11.72
N ILE A 172 -5.66 1.42 11.83
CA ILE A 172 -4.83 2.27 10.98
C ILE A 172 -3.38 1.84 11.16
N VAL A 173 -2.73 1.51 10.05
CA VAL A 173 -1.29 1.30 10.04
C VAL A 173 -0.65 2.63 9.70
N ASN A 174 0.10 3.19 10.66
CA ASN A 174 1.00 4.28 10.35
C ASN A 174 2.21 3.65 9.68
N LEU A 175 2.26 3.75 8.35
CA LEU A 175 3.52 3.56 7.65
C LEU A 175 4.39 4.80 7.94
N GLU A 176 4.90 4.91 9.17
CA GLU A 176 6.10 5.69 9.40
C GLU A 176 7.18 5.00 8.58
N GLY A 177 7.40 5.49 7.36
CA GLY A 177 8.52 5.07 6.54
C GLY A 177 9.75 5.13 7.44
N CYS A 178 10.49 4.02 7.52
CA CYS A 178 11.60 3.83 8.43
C CYS A 178 12.39 5.13 8.57
N THR A 179 12.27 5.81 9.72
CA THR A 179 13.05 7.02 10.01
C THR A 179 14.50 6.69 10.32
N ASP A 180 14.86 5.40 10.27
CA ASP A 180 16.23 4.92 10.36
C ASP A 180 16.98 5.22 9.05
N PRO A 181 17.99 6.11 9.07
CA PRO A 181 18.85 6.37 7.91
C PRO A 181 19.64 5.14 7.43
N SER A 182 19.60 4.03 8.16
CA SER A 182 20.27 2.77 7.85
C SER A 182 19.34 1.64 7.39
N ALA A 183 18.02 1.85 7.35
CA ALA A 183 17.07 0.88 6.79
C ALA A 183 17.20 0.83 5.26
N ILE A 184 17.81 -0.24 4.75
CA ILE A 184 17.82 -0.52 3.30
C ILE A 184 16.46 -1.12 2.95
N ILE A 185 15.62 -0.35 2.24
CA ILE A 185 14.42 -0.88 1.61
C ILE A 185 14.87 -1.77 0.44
N THR A 186 15.05 -3.06 0.68
CA THR A 186 15.16 -4.05 -0.40
C THR A 186 13.75 -4.35 -0.90
N THR A 187 13.13 -3.42 -1.64
CA THR A 187 12.11 -3.83 -2.60
C THR A 187 12.81 -4.73 -3.61
N HIS A 188 12.34 -5.96 -3.74
CA HIS A 188 12.92 -6.97 -4.61
C HIS A 188 12.60 -6.66 -6.09
N ARG A 189 13.00 -5.49 -6.59
CA ARG A 189 12.95 -5.13 -8.01
C ARG A 189 13.75 -3.86 -8.34
N LEU A 190 15.07 -3.89 -8.14
CA LEU A 190 15.98 -3.00 -8.85
C LEU A 190 17.39 -3.61 -8.95
N LEU A 191 17.47 -4.82 -9.50
CA LEU A 191 18.72 -5.35 -10.04
C LEU A 191 18.89 -4.88 -11.49
N THR A 192 19.06 -3.58 -11.71
CA THR A 192 19.68 -3.05 -12.93
C THR A 192 20.12 -1.60 -12.71
N MET A 193 21.43 -1.38 -12.88
CA MET A 193 22.11 -0.09 -13.04
C MET A 193 22.36 0.78 -11.79
N ILE A 194 23.39 0.43 -11.01
CA ILE A 194 24.25 1.44 -10.38
C ILE A 194 25.69 1.13 -10.80
N THR A 195 26.18 1.80 -11.84
CA THR A 195 27.56 1.65 -12.32
C THR A 195 28.56 2.60 -11.69
N HIS A 196 28.15 3.51 -10.78
CA HIS A 196 29.09 4.46 -10.16
C HIS A 196 28.76 4.70 -8.69
N VAL A 197 29.61 4.18 -7.80
CA VAL A 197 29.67 4.59 -6.40
C VAL A 197 30.60 5.79 -6.31
N TYR A 198 30.05 6.99 -6.09
CA TYR A 198 30.85 8.16 -5.70
C TYR A 198 31.06 8.12 -4.19
N MET A 199 32.27 7.76 -3.74
CA MET A 199 32.69 8.00 -2.35
C MET A 199 33.21 9.44 -2.21
N MET A 200 32.42 10.33 -1.60
CA MET A 200 32.94 11.56 -1.00
C MET A 200 33.21 11.31 0.47
N GLY A 201 34.48 11.04 0.82
CA GLY A 201 34.91 10.88 2.20
C GLY A 201 36.28 10.24 2.28
N VAL A 202 37.24 10.95 2.90
CA VAL A 202 38.63 10.48 3.07
C VAL A 202 38.64 9.32 4.07
N LEU A 203 38.80 8.10 3.58
CA LEU A 203 39.17 6.93 4.38
C LEU A 203 40.38 6.27 3.71
N ILE A 204 41.45 6.14 4.49
CA ILE A 204 42.72 5.57 4.10
C ILE A 204 42.49 4.09 3.77
N LEU A 205 42.55 3.74 2.48
CA LEU A 205 42.39 2.38 1.98
C LEU A 205 43.70 1.60 2.16
N SER A 206 43.69 0.57 3.01
CA SER A 206 44.57 -0.59 2.86
C SER A 206 43.73 -1.76 2.34
N SER A 207 43.69 -1.89 1.01
CA SER A 207 43.23 -3.03 0.19
C SER A 207 41.83 -3.63 0.46
N MET A 208 40.90 -3.44 -0.49
CA MET A 208 39.74 -4.31 -0.68
C MET A 208 40.02 -5.28 -1.83
N ASN A 209 40.13 -6.58 -1.55
CA ASN A 209 40.07 -7.64 -2.55
C ASN A 209 38.65 -8.18 -2.61
N PHE A 210 38.04 -8.19 -3.79
CA PHE A 210 36.75 -8.83 -4.04
C PHE A 210 37.03 -10.20 -4.68
N GLN A 211 36.83 -11.30 -3.94
CA GLN A 211 36.75 -12.64 -4.53
C GLN A 211 35.28 -13.03 -4.69
N MET A 212 34.88 -13.26 -5.95
CA MET A 212 33.64 -13.97 -6.28
C MET A 212 33.84 -15.44 -5.93
N MET A 213 33.12 -15.96 -4.93
CA MET A 213 32.87 -17.41 -4.84
C MET A 213 31.57 -17.69 -5.57
N LEU A 214 31.68 -18.31 -6.74
CA LEU A 214 30.59 -19.05 -7.36
C LEU A 214 30.62 -20.47 -6.78
N GLN A 215 29.61 -20.81 -5.99
CA GLN A 215 28.96 -22.12 -6.00
C GLN A 215 27.47 -21.93 -5.71
#